data_AF-A0A8J7IHC7-F1
#
_entry.id   AF-A0A8J7IHC7-F1
#
_cell.length_a   1.000
_cell.length_b   1.000
_cell.length_c   1.000
_cell.angle_alpha   90.00
_cell.angle_beta   90.00
_cell.angle_gamma   90.00
#
_symmetry.space_group_name_H-M   'P 1'
#
loop_
_entity.id
_entity.type
_entity.pdbx_description
1 polymer ?
#
loop_
_entity_poly.entity_id
_entity_poly.type
_entity_poly.pdbx_seq_one_letter_code
_entity_poly.pdbx_strand_id
1 'polypeptide(L)'
;MNLFRNILRILTTIAAFIYTLIFIDEAFPPYNPDFRESNFGIFMVFLLYAWFLIGYYYLWNNEKKAGIFLTTWWILLFLTAWLIWSYGNVTVILGFPIFILGILLLIYSYNEVI
;
A
#
# COMPACT_ATOMS: atom_id res chain seq x y z
N MET A 1 14.28 -15.78 -13.51
CA MET A 1 13.13 -15.80 -12.58
C MET A 1 13.51 -15.32 -11.18
N ASN A 2 14.45 -15.94 -10.46
CA ASN A 2 14.86 -15.49 -9.11
C ASN A 2 15.32 -14.02 -9.00
N LEU A 3 16.03 -13.49 -10.01
CA LEU A 3 16.48 -12.09 -9.99
C LEU A 3 15.30 -11.10 -10.01
N PHE A 4 14.32 -11.30 -10.89
CA PHE A 4 13.15 -10.43 -11.01
C PHE A 4 12.31 -10.45 -9.73
N ARG A 5 12.10 -11.66 -9.18
CA ARG A 5 11.45 -11.86 -7.88
C ARG A 5 12.14 -11.08 -6.76
N ASN A 6 13.47 -11.18 -6.68
CA ASN A 6 14.24 -10.46 -5.67
C ASN A 6 14.16 -8.94 -5.85
N ILE A 7 14.15 -8.45 -7.09
CA ILE A 7 13.95 -7.03 -7.39
C ILE A 7 12.59 -6.56 -6.88
N LEU A 8 11.50 -7.28 -7.17
CA LEU A 8 10.16 -6.93 -6.67
C LEU A 8 10.14 -6.88 -5.14
N ARG A 9 10.76 -7.85 -4.47
CA ARG A 9 10.81 -7.89 -3.00
C ARG A 9 11.57 -6.70 -2.41
N ILE A 10 12.71 -6.35 -2.99
CA ILE A 10 13.52 -5.19 -2.56
C ILE A 10 12.72 -3.91 -2.76
N LEU A 11 12.11 -3.71 -3.92
CA LEU A 11 11.31 -2.51 -4.21
C LEU A 11 10.11 -2.39 -3.27
N THR A 12 9.38 -3.48 -3.00
CA THR A 12 8.27 -3.46 -2.05
C THR A 12 8.75 -3.22 -0.61
N THR A 13 9.94 -3.70 -0.25
CA THR A 13 10.53 -3.43 1.09
C THR A 13 10.90 -1.95 1.25
N ILE A 14 11.47 -1.33 0.21
CA ILE A 14 11.74 0.12 0.21
C ILE A 14 10.42 0.89 0.33
N ALA A 15 9.40 0.50 -0.43
CA ALA A 15 8.08 1.11 -0.35
C ALA A 15 7.45 0.95 1.05
N ALA A 16 7.60 -0.21 1.67
CA ALA A 16 7.12 -0.46 3.03
C ALA A 16 7.80 0.47 4.05
N PHE A 17 9.10 0.70 3.92
CA PHE A 17 9.83 1.62 4.78
C PHE A 17 9.33 3.05 4.61
N ILE A 18 9.20 3.53 3.36
CA ILE A 18 8.68 4.87 3.06
C ILE A 18 7.25 5.03 3.60
N TYR A 19 6.38 4.05 3.36
CA TYR A 19 5.00 4.13 3.82
C TYR A 19 4.89 4.10 5.35
N THR A 20 5.77 3.36 6.03
CA THR A 20 5.84 3.38 7.51
C THR A 20 6.20 4.76 8.03
N LEU A 21 7.13 5.47 7.38
CA LEU A 21 7.47 6.84 7.76
C LEU A 21 6.28 7.79 7.59
N ILE A 22 5.57 7.69 6.46
CA ILE A 22 4.35 8.47 6.20
C ILE A 22 3.28 8.15 7.24
N PHE A 23 3.06 6.87 7.55
CA PHE A 23 2.10 6.45 8.56
C PHE A 23 2.42 7.02 9.95
N ILE A 24 3.70 7.07 10.35
CA ILE A 24 4.10 7.67 11.64
C ILE A 24 3.77 9.16 11.66
N ASP A 25 4.05 9.89 10.57
CA ASP A 25 3.68 11.30 10.45
C ASP A 25 2.16 11.52 10.55
N GLU A 26 1.37 10.63 9.94
CA GLU A 26 -0.10 10.70 9.97
C GLU A 26 -0.73 10.20 11.28
N ALA A 27 -0.08 9.27 12.01
CA ALA A 27 -0.65 8.63 13.19
C ALA A 27 -0.41 9.38 14.51
N PHE A 28 0.61 10.24 14.61
CA PHE A 28 0.97 10.94 15.83
C PHE A 28 0.45 12.40 15.88
N PRO A 29 -0.28 12.80 16.94
CA PRO A 29 -0.74 14.17 17.10
C PRO A 29 0.41 15.20 17.25
N PRO A 30 0.21 16.46 16.81
CA PRO A 30 -1.03 17.01 16.28
C PRO A 30 -1.27 16.59 14.83
N TYR A 31 -2.44 16.00 14.57
CA TYR A 31 -2.89 15.69 13.22
C TYR A 31 -2.88 16.97 12.40
N ASN A 32 -2.47 16.88 11.13
CA ASN A 32 -2.48 18.04 10.25
C ASN A 32 -3.91 18.62 10.20
N PRO A 33 -4.13 19.91 10.51
CA PRO A 33 -5.47 20.50 10.53
C PRO A 33 -6.17 20.51 9.15
N ASP A 34 -5.42 20.33 8.05
CA ASP A 34 -5.97 20.22 6.68
C ASP A 34 -6.58 18.84 6.39
N PHE A 35 -6.19 17.85 7.18
CA PHE A 35 -6.92 16.62 7.33
C PHE A 35 -8.19 16.97 8.12
N ARG A 36 -9.25 17.38 7.40
CA ARG A 36 -10.62 17.48 7.93
C ARG A 36 -11.11 16.09 8.31
N GLU A 37 -10.49 15.47 9.30
CA GLU A 37 -10.63 14.05 9.53
C GLU A 37 -11.79 13.78 10.45
N SER A 38 -12.92 13.48 9.82
CA SER A 38 -13.91 12.60 10.45
C SER A 38 -13.19 11.43 11.13
N ASN A 39 -13.71 10.95 12.27
CA ASN A 39 -13.18 9.74 12.94
C ASN A 39 -12.98 8.54 11.98
N PHE A 40 -13.72 8.54 10.87
CA PHE A 40 -13.59 7.57 9.80
C PHE A 40 -12.25 7.68 9.03
N GLY A 41 -11.76 8.89 8.73
CA GLY A 41 -10.47 9.12 8.07
C GLY A 41 -9.32 8.54 8.89
N ILE A 42 -9.28 8.91 10.17
CA ILE A 42 -8.27 8.42 11.13
C ILE A 42 -8.30 6.90 11.18
N PHE A 43 -9.49 6.31 11.32
CA PHE A 43 -9.66 4.86 11.32
C PHE A 43 -9.14 4.21 10.02
N MET A 44 -9.42 4.81 8.87
CA MET A 44 -8.96 4.29 7.58
C MET A 44 -7.44 4.32 7.42
N VAL A 45 -6.72 5.30 8.00
CA VAL A 45 -5.24 5.31 8.01
C VAL A 45 -4.69 4.04 8.66
N PHE A 46 -5.20 3.68 9.85
CA PHE A 46 -4.81 2.44 10.54
C PHE A 46 -5.21 1.18 9.77
N LEU A 47 -6.42 1.16 9.20
CA LEU A 47 -6.91 0.02 8.42
C LEU A 47 -6.08 -0.21 7.15
N LEU A 48 -5.79 0.84 6.40
CA LEU A 48 -4.97 0.79 5.19
C LEU A 48 -3.54 0.36 5.52
N TYR A 49 -2.96 0.85 6.61
CA TYR A 49 -1.64 0.43 7.06
C TYR A 49 -1.61 -1.06 7.43
N ALA A 50 -2.60 -1.54 8.19
CA ALA A 50 -2.73 -2.96 8.50
C ALA A 50 -2.90 -3.82 7.24
N TRP A 51 -3.72 -3.37 6.28
CA TRP A 51 -3.94 -4.07 5.01
C TRP A 51 -2.65 -4.16 4.18
N PHE A 52 -1.86 -3.08 4.17
CA PHE A 52 -0.53 -3.06 3.54
C PHE A 52 0.43 -4.05 4.21
N LEU A 53 0.49 -4.09 5.55
CA LEU A 53 1.35 -5.03 6.27
C LEU A 53 1.01 -6.49 5.97
N ILE A 54 -0.28 -6.82 5.80
CA ILE A 54 -0.71 -8.15 5.38
C ILE A 54 -0.16 -8.48 3.99
N GLY A 55 -0.25 -7.54 3.04
CA GLY A 55 0.34 -7.69 1.72
C GLY A 55 1.85 -7.88 1.75
N TYR A 56 2.55 -7.08 2.56
CA TYR A 56 3.99 -7.19 2.75
C TYR A 56 4.39 -8.52 3.42
N TYR A 57 3.62 -9.02 4.38
CA TYR A 57 3.86 -10.34 4.97
C TYR A 57 3.75 -11.45 3.92
N TYR A 58 2.72 -11.39 3.05
CA TYR A 58 2.56 -12.38 1.99
C TYR A 58 3.60 -12.28 0.89
N LEU A 59 4.25 -11.13 0.69
CA LEU A 59 5.31 -10.97 -0.31
C LEU A 59 6.42 -12.03 -0.21
N TRP A 60 6.73 -12.46 1.01
CA TRP A 60 7.79 -13.43 1.29
C TRP A 60 7.32 -14.89 1.20
N ASN A 61 6.01 -15.13 1.29
CA ASN A 61 5.42 -16.47 1.42
C ASN A 61 4.56 -16.89 0.22
N ASN A 62 3.86 -15.93 -0.40
CA ASN A 62 2.91 -16.15 -1.50
C ASN A 62 2.69 -14.85 -2.31
N GLU A 63 3.35 -14.77 -3.46
CA GLU A 63 3.37 -13.56 -4.30
C GLU A 63 2.01 -13.23 -4.91
N LYS A 64 1.20 -14.25 -5.22
CA LYS A 64 -0.17 -14.05 -5.68
C LYS A 64 -1.00 -13.32 -4.62
N LYS A 65 -0.95 -13.79 -3.37
CA LYS A 65 -1.66 -13.13 -2.26
C LYS A 65 -1.11 -11.73 -2.01
N ALA A 66 0.21 -11.57 -2.01
CA ALA A 66 0.86 -10.26 -1.88
C ALA A 66 0.35 -9.26 -2.91
N GLY A 67 0.31 -9.69 -4.19
CA GLY A 67 -0.21 -8.88 -5.28
C GLY A 67 -1.67 -8.47 -5.07
N ILE A 68 -2.54 -9.39 -4.65
CA ILE A 68 -3.95 -9.07 -4.34
C ILE A 68 -4.03 -7.99 -3.25
N PHE A 69 -3.32 -8.16 -2.15
CA PHE A 69 -3.36 -7.22 -1.02
C PHE A 69 -2.79 -5.85 -1.38
N LEU A 70 -1.66 -5.77 -2.10
CA LEU A 70 -1.05 -4.50 -2.49
C LEU A 70 -1.89 -3.75 -3.55
N THR A 71 -2.47 -4.48 -4.50
CA THR A 71 -3.37 -3.89 -5.51
C THR A 71 -4.66 -3.36 -4.85
N THR A 72 -5.28 -4.17 -3.98
CA THR A 72 -6.51 -3.75 -3.28
C THR A 72 -6.25 -2.66 -2.25
N TRP A 73 -5.07 -2.65 -1.61
CA TRP A 73 -4.64 -1.55 -0.74
C TRP A 73 -4.72 -0.20 -1.46
N TRP A 74 -4.13 -0.10 -2.66
CA TRP A 74 -4.15 1.16 -3.41
C TRP A 74 -5.56 1.55 -3.85
N ILE A 75 -6.39 0.59 -4.24
CA ILE A 75 -7.80 0.85 -4.58
C ILE A 75 -8.55 1.41 -3.36
N LEU A 76 -8.36 0.81 -2.18
CA LEU A 76 -8.97 1.30 -0.94
C LEU A 76 -8.44 2.69 -0.56
N LEU A 77 -7.13 2.95 -0.73
CA LEU A 77 -6.53 4.26 -0.54
C LEU A 77 -7.15 5.30 -1.48
N PHE A 78 -7.26 4.98 -2.77
CA PHE A 78 -7.89 5.83 -3.77
C PHE A 78 -9.33 6.17 -3.41
N LEU A 79 -10.14 5.17 -3.03
CA LEU A 79 -11.53 5.38 -2.63
C LEU A 79 -11.62 6.22 -1.34
N THR A 80 -10.73 5.99 -0.38
CA THR A 80 -10.69 6.74 0.88
C THR A 80 -10.34 8.21 0.62
N ALA A 81 -9.30 8.45 -0.18
CA ALA A 81 -8.88 9.78 -0.62
C ALA A 81 -10.01 10.51 -1.34
N TRP A 82 -10.65 9.83 -2.30
CA TRP A 82 -11.72 10.42 -3.09
C TRP A 82 -12.96 10.81 -2.27
N LEU A 83 -13.35 9.98 -1.30
CA LEU A 83 -14.62 10.15 -0.58
C LEU A 83 -14.49 10.96 0.71
N ILE A 84 -13.36 10.87 1.42
CA ILE A 84 -13.22 11.40 2.79
C ILE A 84 -12.04 12.36 2.93
N TRP A 85 -10.96 12.17 2.18
CA TRP A 85 -9.72 12.88 2.40
C TRP A 85 -9.37 13.86 1.27
N SER A 86 -9.81 15.11 1.46
CA SER A 86 -9.75 16.19 0.47
C SER A 86 -8.36 16.48 -0.12
N TYR A 87 -7.29 16.16 0.60
CA TYR A 87 -5.89 16.38 0.17
C TYR A 87 -5.11 15.06 -0.05
N GLY A 88 -5.80 13.91 -0.03
CA GLY A 88 -5.19 12.59 -0.18
C GLY A 88 -4.62 12.29 -1.57
N ASN A 89 -4.78 13.21 -2.53
CA ASN A 89 -4.31 13.06 -3.91
C ASN A 89 -2.80 12.78 -3.98
N VAL A 90 -2.00 13.44 -3.12
CA VAL A 90 -0.55 13.23 -3.09
C VAL A 90 -0.23 11.80 -2.66
N THR A 91 -0.86 11.33 -1.59
CA THR A 91 -0.65 9.96 -1.06
C THR A 91 -1.13 8.90 -2.04
N VAL A 92 -2.24 9.13 -2.76
CA VAL A 92 -2.70 8.26 -3.85
C VAL A 92 -1.67 8.16 -4.97
N ILE A 93 -1.12 9.29 -5.42
CA ILE A 93 -0.11 9.33 -6.49
C ILE A 93 1.17 8.61 -6.04
N LEU A 94 1.63 8.88 -4.81
CA LEU A 94 2.81 8.22 -4.23
C LEU A 94 2.60 6.73 -3.98
N GLY A 95 1.35 6.29 -3.76
CA GLY A 95 0.99 4.89 -3.64
C GLY A 95 0.90 4.14 -4.97
N PHE A 96 0.81 4.83 -6.11
CA PHE A 96 0.61 4.20 -7.42
C PHE A 96 1.74 3.24 -7.83
N PRO A 97 3.03 3.51 -7.55
CA PRO A 97 4.10 2.51 -7.74
C PRO A 97 3.86 1.19 -7.00
N ILE A 98 3.26 1.23 -5.79
CA ILE A 98 2.91 0.01 -5.02
C ILE A 98 1.80 -0.77 -5.74
N PHE A 99 0.83 -0.08 -6.31
CA PHE A 99 -0.18 -0.71 -7.17
C PHE A 99 0.44 -1.43 -8.36
N ILE A 100 1.38 -0.78 -9.06
CA ILE A 100 2.12 -1.40 -10.17
C ILE A 100 2.87 -2.65 -9.67
N LEU A 101 3.56 -2.57 -8.54
CA LEU A 101 4.24 -3.73 -7.94
C LEU A 101 3.25 -4.87 -7.63
N GLY A 102 2.07 -4.55 -7.11
CA GLY A 102 1.01 -5.52 -6.87
C GLY A 102 0.57 -6.24 -8.14
N ILE A 103 0.34 -5.50 -9.23
CA ILE A 103 0.01 -6.06 -10.55
C ILE A 103 1.16 -6.93 -11.10
N LEU A 104 2.41 -6.46 -11.01
CA LEU A 104 3.57 -7.23 -11.47
C LEU A 104 3.73 -8.55 -10.71
N LEU A 105 3.48 -8.56 -9.39
CA LEU A 105 3.46 -9.78 -8.58
C LEU A 105 2.37 -10.75 -9.04
N LEU A 106 1.19 -10.25 -9.40
CA LEU A 106 0.10 -11.09 -9.92
C LEU A 106 0.48 -11.74 -11.26
N ILE A 107 0.98 -10.93 -12.21
CA ILE A 107 1.41 -11.42 -13.53
C ILE A 107 2.53 -12.46 -13.37
N TYR A 108 3.53 -12.16 -12.54
CA TYR A 108 4.63 -13.08 -12.28
C TYR A 108 4.13 -14.41 -11.67
N SER A 109 3.25 -14.33 -10.67
CA SER A 109 2.71 -15.53 -10.01
C SER A 109 1.87 -16.41 -10.94
N TYR A 110 1.26 -15.84 -11.98
CA TYR A 110 0.50 -16.60 -12.98
C TYR A 110 1.43 -17.36 -13.94
N ASN A 111 2.55 -16.74 -14.33
CA ASN A 111 3.53 -17.32 -15.23
C ASN A 111 4.40 -18.42 -14.59
N GLU A 112 4.50 -18.48 -13.25
CA GLU A 112 5.18 -19.59 -12.56
C GLU A 112 4.32 -20.87 -12.45
N VAL A 113 3.01 -20.79 -12.72
CA VAL A 113 2.07 -21.91 -12.59
C VAL A 113 1.92 -22.71 -13.90
N ILE A 114 2.42 -22.19 -15.02
CA ILE A 114 2.41 -22.81 -16.35
C ILE A 114 3.82 -23.30 -16.69
#